data_AF-A0A9X3ZW45-F1
#
_entry.id   AF-A0A9X3ZW45-F1
#
_cell.length_a   1.000
_cell.length_b   1.000
_cell.length_c   1.000
_cell.angle_alpha   90.00
_cell.angle_beta   90.00
_cell.angle_gamma   90.00
#
_symmetry.space_group_name_H-M   'P 1'
#
loop_
_entity.id
_entity.type
_entity.pdbx_description
1 polymer ?
#
loop_
_entity_poly.entity_id
_entity_poly.type
_entity_poly.pdbx_seq_one_letter_code
_entity_poly.pdbx_strand_id
1 'polypeptide(L)'
;MISNEQVVASSEITVKKWTDLKDELRKLLDTRGHASAEATFKRICLIDDFTASGSTMVRYENNKWKGKLHRFCSAILPHVGQFIAKRALIHVHHYLGTEKAEAKIDELVSAYGKEVSNFQFLISFSHVLSGDVVVDDAADEKLVSLIKSHYDKSIEKNSHLGVDVWYGYGQCGLPVVLDHNSPNNSIALIWARGEHADAMRPLFPRKQRHVQHGQSV
;
A
#
# COMPACT_ATOMS: atom_id res chain seq x y z
N MET A 1 -23.63 -6.75 -2.12
CA MET A 1 -23.21 -7.93 -1.32
C MET A 1 -22.03 -8.55 -2.03
N ILE A 2 -20.95 -8.86 -1.30
CA ILE A 2 -19.71 -9.46 -1.82
C ILE A 2 -19.70 -10.92 -1.38
N SER A 3 -19.36 -11.86 -2.27
CA SER A 3 -19.19 -13.29 -1.91
C SER A 3 -17.72 -13.61 -1.63
N ASN A 4 -17.45 -14.67 -0.87
CA ASN A 4 -16.08 -15.07 -0.52
C ASN A 4 -15.24 -15.40 -1.77
N GLU A 5 -15.88 -15.92 -2.81
CA GLU A 5 -15.25 -16.30 -4.07
C GLU A 5 -14.69 -15.08 -4.81
N GLN A 6 -15.26 -13.89 -4.55
CA GLN A 6 -14.88 -12.58 -5.10
C GLN A 6 -13.74 -11.92 -4.33
N VAL A 7 -13.25 -12.54 -3.24
CA VAL A 7 -12.08 -12.07 -2.49
C VAL A 7 -10.85 -12.79 -3.03
N VAL A 8 -9.86 -12.02 -3.50
CA VAL A 8 -8.58 -12.56 -3.97
C VAL A 8 -7.46 -11.95 -3.15
N ALA A 9 -6.63 -12.83 -2.57
CA ALA A 9 -5.51 -12.40 -1.71
C ALA A 9 -4.34 -11.80 -2.49
N SER A 10 -4.21 -12.13 -3.78
CA SER A 10 -3.18 -11.61 -4.68
C SER A 10 -3.78 -10.62 -5.69
N SER A 11 -3.03 -9.56 -5.99
CA SER A 11 -3.37 -8.65 -7.09
C SER A 11 -3.13 -9.26 -8.47
N GLU A 12 -2.31 -10.31 -8.56
CA GLU A 12 -2.11 -11.08 -9.79
C GLU A 12 -3.15 -12.20 -9.85
N ILE A 13 -4.04 -12.12 -10.84
CA ILE A 13 -5.15 -13.04 -11.03
C ILE A 13 -4.89 -13.81 -12.32
N THR A 14 -4.84 -15.14 -12.21
CA THR A 14 -4.67 -16.01 -13.38
C THR A 14 -5.92 -15.98 -14.26
N VAL A 15 -5.78 -16.26 -15.56
CA VAL A 15 -6.93 -16.36 -16.48
C VAL A 15 -7.94 -17.40 -16.00
N LYS A 16 -7.47 -18.54 -15.46
CA LYS A 16 -8.34 -19.55 -14.85
C LYS A 16 -9.20 -18.94 -13.73
N LYS A 17 -8.57 -18.20 -12.82
CA LYS A 17 -9.31 -17.55 -11.71
C LYS A 17 -10.29 -16.49 -12.21
N TRP A 18 -9.97 -15.74 -13.27
CA TRP A 18 -10.91 -14.82 -13.92
C TRP A 18 -12.14 -15.52 -14.49
N THR A 19 -11.95 -16.68 -15.13
CA THR A 19 -13.05 -17.51 -15.63
C THR A 19 -13.92 -18.00 -14.48
N ASP A 20 -13.31 -18.57 -13.43
CA ASP A 20 -14.05 -19.06 -12.25
C ASP A 20 -14.88 -17.93 -11.61
N LEU A 21 -14.31 -16.73 -11.47
CA LEU A 21 -15.01 -15.54 -10.95
C LEU A 21 -16.20 -15.13 -11.82
N LYS A 22 -16.05 -15.19 -13.14
CA LYS A 22 -17.11 -14.85 -14.09
C LYS A 22 -18.25 -15.86 -14.07
N ASP A 23 -17.93 -17.15 -13.96
CA ASP A 23 -18.93 -18.21 -13.90
C ASP A 23 -19.77 -18.11 -12.62
N GLU A 24 -19.13 -17.85 -11.47
CA GLU A 24 -19.86 -17.59 -10.22
C GLU A 24 -20.70 -16.30 -10.29
N LEU A 25 -20.18 -15.24 -10.92
CA LEU A 25 -20.96 -14.03 -11.16
C LEU A 25 -22.18 -14.30 -12.06
N ARG A 26 -22.02 -15.10 -13.12
CA ARG A 26 -23.13 -15.49 -14.00
C ARG A 26 -24.22 -16.24 -13.21
N LYS A 27 -23.85 -17.28 -12.45
CA LYS A 27 -24.79 -18.02 -11.60
C LYS A 27 -25.54 -17.10 -10.63
N LEU A 28 -24.83 -16.15 -10.03
CA LEU A 28 -25.43 -15.16 -9.12
C LEU A 28 -26.44 -14.26 -9.85
N LEU A 29 -26.10 -13.75 -11.03
CA LEU A 29 -27.00 -12.92 -11.84
C LEU A 29 -28.26 -13.69 -12.24
N ASP A 30 -28.11 -14.94 -12.68
CA ASP A 30 -29.23 -15.79 -13.09
C ASP A 30 -30.18 -16.03 -11.91
N THR A 31 -29.63 -16.38 -10.74
CA THR A 31 -30.39 -16.61 -9.49
C THR A 31 -31.13 -15.35 -9.02
N ARG A 32 -30.63 -14.17 -9.38
CA ARG A 32 -31.21 -12.87 -8.99
C ARG A 32 -32.18 -12.30 -10.03
N GLY A 33 -32.49 -13.05 -11.10
CA GLY A 33 -33.40 -12.59 -12.15
C GLY A 33 -32.76 -11.61 -13.15
N HIS A 34 -31.42 -11.62 -13.27
CA HIS A 34 -30.65 -10.76 -14.16
C HIS A 34 -29.95 -11.56 -15.28
N ALA A 35 -30.61 -12.60 -15.81
CA ALA A 35 -30.01 -13.51 -16.80
C ALA A 35 -29.52 -12.81 -18.08
N SER A 36 -30.17 -11.71 -18.49
CA SER A 36 -29.78 -10.92 -19.66
C SER A 36 -28.61 -9.96 -19.40
N ALA A 37 -28.22 -9.74 -18.14
CA ALA A 37 -27.11 -8.85 -17.80
C ALA A 37 -25.76 -9.47 -18.21
N GLU A 38 -24.80 -8.63 -18.58
CA GLU A 38 -23.42 -9.07 -18.77
C GLU A 38 -22.78 -9.42 -17.43
N ALA A 39 -22.18 -10.61 -17.34
CA ALA A 39 -21.41 -11.04 -16.18
C ALA A 39 -20.00 -10.43 -16.22
N THR A 40 -19.92 -9.12 -15.95
CA THR A 40 -18.66 -8.38 -15.85
C THR A 40 -18.57 -7.59 -14.54
N PHE A 41 -17.35 -7.45 -14.03
CA PHE A 41 -17.09 -6.71 -12.80
C PHE A 41 -17.01 -5.21 -13.08
N LYS A 42 -17.95 -4.44 -12.50
CA LYS A 42 -18.00 -2.98 -12.61
C LYS A 42 -17.18 -2.24 -11.56
N ARG A 43 -16.82 -2.91 -10.46
CA ARG A 43 -16.01 -2.36 -9.38
C ARG A 43 -14.99 -3.40 -8.94
N ILE A 44 -13.75 -2.95 -8.76
CA ILE A 44 -12.66 -3.74 -8.20
C ILE A 44 -12.14 -2.97 -6.99
N CYS A 45 -12.11 -3.62 -5.84
CA CYS A 45 -11.62 -3.00 -4.61
C CYS A 45 -10.22 -3.53 -4.27
N LEU A 46 -9.24 -2.63 -4.21
CA LEU A 46 -7.88 -2.91 -3.74
C LEU A 46 -7.77 -2.42 -2.29
N ILE A 47 -7.40 -3.29 -1.37
CA ILE A 47 -7.35 -2.95 0.06
C ILE A 47 -5.89 -3.01 0.52
N ASP A 48 -5.40 -1.94 1.14
CA ASP A 48 -4.05 -1.86 1.73
C ASP A 48 -4.18 -1.61 3.24
N ASP A 49 -3.31 -2.24 4.04
CA ASP A 49 -3.30 -2.11 5.50
C ASP A 49 -2.86 -0.70 5.92
N PHE A 50 -1.82 -0.18 5.29
CA PHE A 50 -1.22 1.09 5.67
C PHE A 50 -0.51 1.80 4.51
N THR A 51 -0.68 3.13 4.41
CA THR A 51 0.11 3.99 3.53
C THR A 51 0.67 5.21 4.27
N ALA A 52 1.99 5.34 4.31
CA ALA A 52 2.65 6.42 5.02
C ALA A 52 2.97 7.64 4.13
N SER A 53 3.62 7.39 2.99
CA SER A 53 4.11 8.44 2.09
C SER A 53 3.41 8.45 0.73
N GLY A 54 2.50 7.50 0.47
CA GLY A 54 1.81 7.33 -0.81
C GLY A 54 2.67 6.84 -1.99
N SER A 55 4.01 6.94 -1.91
CA SER A 55 4.92 6.71 -3.05
C SER A 55 4.87 5.30 -3.63
N THR A 56 4.54 4.28 -2.83
CA THR A 56 4.45 2.89 -3.31
C THR A 56 3.18 2.65 -4.13
N MET A 57 2.10 3.41 -3.86
CA MET A 57 0.80 3.21 -4.50
C MET A 57 0.86 3.60 -5.97
N VAL A 58 1.21 4.87 -6.24
CA VAL A 58 1.38 5.43 -7.58
C VAL A 58 2.45 6.51 -7.52
N ARG A 59 3.25 6.63 -8.58
CA ARG A 59 4.23 7.71 -8.75
C ARG A 59 4.58 7.88 -10.23
N TYR A 60 5.04 9.07 -10.59
CA TYR A 60 5.52 9.39 -11.92
C TYR A 60 7.02 9.70 -11.88
N GLU A 61 7.83 8.92 -12.58
CA GLU A 61 9.29 9.04 -12.58
C GLU A 61 9.83 8.72 -13.97
N ASN A 62 10.82 9.49 -14.45
CA ASN A 62 11.44 9.28 -15.77
C ASN A 62 10.40 9.19 -16.90
N ASN A 63 9.41 10.09 -16.87
CA ASN A 63 8.28 10.15 -17.81
C ASN A 63 7.44 8.85 -17.89
N LYS A 64 7.40 8.07 -16.79
CA LYS A 64 6.64 6.82 -16.72
C LYS A 64 5.92 6.68 -15.38
N TRP A 65 4.69 6.20 -15.44
CA TRP A 65 3.95 5.77 -14.27
C TRP A 65 4.55 4.48 -13.68
N LYS A 66 4.63 4.44 -12.35
CA LYS A 66 5.05 3.28 -11.56
C LYS A 66 4.17 3.15 -10.32
N GLY A 67 4.29 2.03 -9.63
CA GLY A 67 3.58 1.76 -8.36
C GLY A 67 2.71 0.51 -8.43
N LYS A 68 2.05 0.20 -7.31
CA LYS A 68 1.09 -0.91 -7.21
C LYS A 68 -0.11 -0.68 -8.14
N LEU A 69 -0.70 0.52 -8.12
CA LEU A 69 -1.88 0.84 -8.92
C LEU A 69 -1.60 0.74 -10.42
N HIS A 70 -0.51 1.35 -10.89
CA HIS A 70 -0.12 1.28 -12.30
C HIS A 70 0.11 -0.15 -12.77
N ARG A 71 0.85 -0.96 -11.99
CA ARG A 71 1.09 -2.38 -12.32
C ARG A 71 -0.21 -3.16 -12.37
N PHE A 72 -1.11 -2.94 -11.42
CA PHE A 72 -2.42 -3.58 -11.39
C PHE A 72 -3.25 -3.22 -12.63
N CYS A 73 -3.44 -1.94 -12.91
CA CYS A 73 -4.20 -1.47 -14.08
C CYS A 73 -3.64 -2.02 -15.39
N SER A 74 -2.31 -2.03 -15.55
CA SER A 74 -1.65 -2.62 -16.72
C SER A 74 -1.91 -4.12 -16.84
N ALA A 75 -1.88 -4.86 -15.73
CA ALA A 75 -2.14 -6.30 -15.71
C ALA A 75 -3.60 -6.64 -16.05
N ILE A 76 -4.56 -5.83 -15.62
CA ILE A 76 -6.00 -6.10 -15.86
C ILE A 76 -6.54 -5.49 -17.15
N LEU A 77 -5.78 -4.63 -17.82
CA LEU A 77 -6.19 -3.98 -19.07
C LEU A 77 -6.66 -4.96 -20.14
N PRO A 78 -5.97 -6.10 -20.39
CA PRO A 78 -6.41 -7.08 -21.39
C PRO A 78 -7.73 -7.78 -21.06
N HIS A 79 -8.21 -7.67 -19.82
CA HIS A 79 -9.43 -8.32 -19.33
C HIS A 79 -10.68 -7.43 -19.41
N VAL A 80 -10.51 -6.16 -19.81
CA VAL A 80 -11.62 -5.22 -20.03
C VAL A 80 -12.47 -5.65 -21.22
N GLY A 81 -13.79 -5.68 -21.05
CA GLY A 81 -14.77 -6.17 -22.01
C GLY A 81 -15.05 -7.68 -21.90
N GLN A 82 -14.12 -8.46 -21.34
CA GLN A 82 -14.31 -9.91 -21.16
C GLN A 82 -14.76 -10.27 -19.74
N PHE A 83 -14.00 -9.80 -18.74
CA PHE A 83 -14.24 -10.06 -17.32
C PHE A 83 -14.59 -8.76 -16.59
N ILE A 84 -14.02 -7.64 -17.02
CA ILE A 84 -14.14 -6.34 -16.37
C ILE A 84 -14.97 -5.43 -17.27
N ALA A 85 -15.93 -4.71 -16.70
CA ALA A 85 -16.74 -3.79 -17.48
C ALA A 85 -15.89 -2.63 -18.04
N LYS A 86 -16.29 -2.07 -19.18
CA LYS A 86 -15.70 -0.82 -19.68
C LYS A 86 -15.91 0.28 -18.63
N ARG A 87 -14.88 1.09 -18.36
CA ARG A 87 -14.90 2.14 -17.34
C ARG A 87 -15.21 1.63 -15.93
N ALA A 88 -14.77 0.40 -15.61
CA ALA A 88 -14.90 -0.13 -14.25
C ALA A 88 -14.21 0.79 -13.23
N LEU A 89 -14.78 0.83 -12.03
CA LEU A 89 -14.27 1.62 -10.92
C LEU A 89 -13.23 0.82 -10.13
N ILE A 90 -11.99 1.31 -10.14
CA ILE A 90 -10.91 0.85 -9.28
C ILE A 90 -10.98 1.64 -7.99
N HIS A 91 -11.43 0.98 -6.93
CA HIS A 91 -11.56 1.56 -5.60
C HIS A 91 -10.36 1.11 -4.76
N VAL A 92 -9.46 2.03 -4.44
CA VAL A 92 -8.35 1.77 -3.53
C VAL A 92 -8.75 2.23 -2.13
N HIS A 93 -8.81 1.29 -1.19
CA HIS A 93 -9.15 1.55 0.20
C HIS A 93 -7.94 1.29 1.09
N HIS A 94 -7.59 2.28 1.89
CA HIS A 94 -6.55 2.19 2.90
C HIS A 94 -7.18 2.08 4.28
N TYR A 95 -6.79 1.08 5.08
CA TYR A 95 -7.26 1.06 6.47
C TYR A 95 -6.67 2.23 7.27
N LEU A 96 -5.36 2.46 7.12
CA LEU A 96 -4.67 3.57 7.78
C LEU A 96 -3.85 4.37 6.76
N GLY A 97 -3.97 5.68 6.80
CA GLY A 97 -3.17 6.63 6.02
C GLY A 97 -2.62 7.76 6.89
N THR A 98 -1.83 8.64 6.27
CA THR A 98 -1.45 9.95 6.83
C THR A 98 -2.05 11.05 5.97
N GLU A 99 -2.26 12.24 6.51
CA GLU A 99 -2.70 13.41 5.72
C GLU A 99 -1.77 13.65 4.51
N LYS A 100 -0.46 13.49 4.71
CA LYS A 100 0.55 13.58 3.64
C LYS A 100 0.33 12.54 2.54
N ALA A 101 0.01 11.29 2.89
CA ALA A 101 -0.27 10.24 1.92
C ALA A 101 -1.59 10.48 1.20
N GLU A 102 -2.63 10.89 1.91
CA GLU A 102 -3.95 11.20 1.34
C GLU A 102 -3.83 12.28 0.27
N ALA A 103 -3.27 13.44 0.61
CA ALA A 103 -3.10 14.56 -0.32
C ALA A 103 -2.28 14.14 -1.57
N LYS A 104 -1.17 13.43 -1.35
CA LYS A 104 -0.29 13.00 -2.45
C LYS A 104 -0.95 11.94 -3.34
N ILE A 105 -1.68 10.99 -2.76
CA ILE A 105 -2.36 9.94 -3.53
C ILE A 105 -3.48 10.58 -4.35
N ASP A 106 -4.27 11.49 -3.77
CA ASP A 106 -5.34 12.17 -4.50
C ASP A 106 -4.82 12.91 -5.74
N GLU A 107 -3.75 13.70 -5.57
CA GLU A 107 -3.09 14.39 -6.67
C GLU A 107 -2.61 13.43 -7.77
N LEU A 108 -1.85 12.40 -7.39
CA LEU A 108 -1.24 11.47 -8.34
C LEU A 108 -2.27 10.57 -9.03
N VAL A 109 -3.32 10.15 -8.33
CA VAL A 109 -4.39 9.33 -8.92
C VAL A 109 -5.25 10.16 -9.85
N SER A 110 -5.52 11.43 -9.51
CA SER A 110 -6.20 12.37 -10.41
C SER A 110 -5.41 12.58 -11.71
N ALA A 111 -4.09 12.77 -11.62
CA ALA A 111 -3.22 12.86 -12.80
C ALA A 111 -3.19 11.54 -13.59
N TYR A 112 -3.03 10.41 -12.91
CA TYR A 112 -3.01 9.08 -13.54
C TYR A 112 -4.32 8.77 -14.29
N GLY A 113 -5.46 9.12 -13.69
CA GLY A 113 -6.79 8.89 -14.28
C GLY A 113 -7.06 9.68 -15.56
N LYS A 114 -6.35 10.80 -15.78
CA LYS A 114 -6.43 11.55 -17.06
C LYS A 114 -5.77 10.79 -18.21
N GLU A 115 -4.72 10.01 -17.93
CA GLU A 115 -4.00 9.22 -18.93
C GLU A 115 -4.58 7.81 -19.11
N VAL A 116 -5.20 7.24 -18.07
CA VAL A 116 -5.77 5.88 -18.09
C VAL A 116 -7.29 5.92 -18.10
N SER A 117 -7.87 6.11 -19.29
CA SER A 117 -9.30 6.35 -19.50
C SER A 117 -10.21 5.11 -19.41
N ASN A 118 -9.62 3.90 -19.38
CA ASN A 118 -10.36 2.64 -19.29
C ASN A 118 -10.97 2.38 -17.91
N PHE A 119 -10.55 3.14 -16.90
CA PHE A 119 -10.94 2.96 -15.51
C PHE A 119 -11.40 4.29 -14.88
N GLN A 120 -12.25 4.17 -13.87
CA GLN A 120 -12.50 5.24 -12.92
C GLN A 120 -11.75 4.93 -11.63
N PHE A 121 -11.41 5.95 -10.85
CA PHE A 121 -10.66 5.77 -9.61
C PHE A 121 -11.42 6.37 -8.44
N LEU A 122 -11.43 5.65 -7.32
CA LEU A 122 -11.91 6.14 -6.02
C LEU A 122 -10.89 5.78 -4.97
N ILE A 123 -10.45 6.77 -4.20
CA ILE A 123 -9.54 6.59 -3.07
C ILE A 123 -10.34 6.81 -1.79
N SER A 124 -10.06 6.02 -0.75
CA SER A 124 -10.71 6.18 0.55
C SER A 124 -9.83 5.65 1.66
N PHE A 125 -10.05 6.16 2.87
CA PHE A 125 -9.34 5.81 4.07
C PHE A 125 -10.33 5.46 5.18
N SER A 126 -10.06 4.41 5.98
CA SER A 126 -10.83 4.19 7.22
C SER A 126 -10.39 5.16 8.32
N HIS A 127 -9.09 5.43 8.40
CA HIS A 127 -8.54 6.45 9.30
C HIS A 127 -7.33 7.14 8.66
N VAL A 128 -7.21 8.45 8.92
CA VAL A 128 -6.11 9.29 8.47
C VAL A 128 -5.45 9.89 9.70
N LEU A 129 -4.16 9.60 9.88
CA LEU A 129 -3.35 10.18 10.94
C LEU A 129 -3.04 11.64 10.59
N SER A 130 -3.34 12.51 11.56
CA SER A 130 -3.07 13.94 11.43
C SER A 130 -1.57 14.24 11.42
N GLY A 131 -1.16 15.35 10.80
CA GLY A 131 0.20 15.86 10.89
C GLY A 131 0.71 16.04 12.32
N ASP A 132 -0.19 16.29 13.28
CA ASP A 132 0.14 16.51 14.70
C ASP A 132 0.81 15.30 15.39
N VAL A 133 0.66 14.08 14.84
CA VAL A 133 1.35 12.90 15.39
C VAL A 133 2.76 12.71 14.83
N VAL A 134 3.16 13.49 13.84
CA VAL A 134 4.47 13.38 13.19
C VAL A 134 5.55 13.94 14.13
N VAL A 135 6.57 13.13 14.37
CA VAL A 135 7.77 13.55 15.11
C VAL A 135 8.85 13.98 14.13
N ASP A 136 9.23 15.24 14.21
CA ASP A 136 10.30 15.86 13.44
C ASP A 136 11.20 16.74 14.33
N ASP A 137 11.98 17.65 13.74
CA ASP A 137 12.87 18.55 14.49
C ASP A 137 12.13 19.63 15.30
N ALA A 138 10.83 19.86 15.04
CA ALA A 138 10.00 20.80 15.77
C ALA A 138 9.29 20.16 16.99
N ALA A 139 9.40 18.84 17.15
CA ALA A 139 8.90 18.12 18.31
C ALA A 139 9.69 18.47 19.60
N ASP A 140 9.26 17.90 20.74
CA ASP A 140 9.93 18.09 22.04
C ASP A 140 11.44 17.79 21.95
N GLU A 141 12.27 18.74 22.42
CA GLU A 141 13.72 18.69 22.30
C GLU A 141 14.33 17.43 22.95
N LYS A 142 13.78 16.97 24.08
CA LYS A 142 14.28 15.76 24.75
C LYS A 142 13.96 14.52 23.94
N LEU A 143 12.78 14.46 23.33
CA LEU A 143 12.42 13.36 22.44
C LEU A 143 13.33 13.35 21.19
N VAL A 144 13.54 14.49 20.55
CA VAL A 144 14.44 14.62 19.39
C VAL A 144 15.86 14.20 19.74
N SER A 145 16.38 14.68 20.87
CA SER A 145 17.70 14.32 21.37
C SER A 145 17.83 12.82 21.65
N LEU A 146 16.82 12.22 22.27
CA LEU A 146 16.77 10.77 22.52
C LEU A 146 16.77 9.97 21.20
N ILE A 147 15.96 10.38 20.23
CA ILE A 147 15.90 9.72 18.91
C ILE A 147 17.27 9.74 18.24
N LYS A 148 17.91 10.91 18.17
CA LYS A 148 19.19 11.08 17.47
C LYS A 148 20.36 10.44 18.20
N SER A 149 20.42 10.53 19.53
CA SER A 149 21.53 9.99 20.34
C SER A 149 21.55 8.46 20.41
N HIS A 150 20.38 7.82 20.32
CA HIS A 150 20.27 6.36 20.34
C HIS A 150 20.15 5.71 18.96
N TYR A 151 20.18 6.51 17.89
CA TYR A 151 20.12 6.00 16.52
C TYR A 151 21.47 5.39 16.10
N ASP A 152 21.41 4.15 15.61
CA ASP A 152 22.58 3.45 15.10
C ASP A 152 22.73 3.65 13.58
N LYS A 153 23.78 4.37 13.16
CA LYS A 153 24.03 4.66 11.73
C LYS A 153 24.29 3.41 10.88
N SER A 154 24.57 2.24 11.47
CA SER A 154 24.65 0.99 10.70
C SER A 154 23.33 0.63 10.01
N ILE A 155 22.20 1.15 10.49
CA ILE A 155 20.86 0.99 9.87
C ILE A 155 20.83 1.50 8.42
N GLU A 156 21.70 2.46 8.07
CA GLU A 156 21.78 3.06 6.74
C GLU A 156 22.58 2.23 5.74
N LYS A 157 23.47 1.35 6.23
CA LYS A 157 24.36 0.54 5.39
C LYS A 157 23.60 -0.52 4.60
N ASN A 158 22.41 -0.89 5.08
CA ASN A 158 21.54 -1.86 4.46
C ASN A 158 20.25 -1.20 3.98
N SER A 159 20.09 -1.16 2.65
CA SER A 159 18.85 -0.93 1.90
C SER A 159 18.47 0.52 1.60
N HIS A 160 17.60 0.63 0.61
CA HIS A 160 17.06 1.82 -0.07
C HIS A 160 16.33 2.85 0.84
N LEU A 161 16.74 3.00 2.10
CA LEU A 161 16.12 3.84 3.11
C LEU A 161 16.56 5.30 3.01
N GLY A 162 17.82 5.54 2.61
CA GLY A 162 18.44 6.87 2.57
C GLY A 162 19.35 7.11 3.77
N VAL A 163 19.84 8.35 3.88
CA VAL A 163 20.63 8.83 5.03
C VAL A 163 19.72 9.45 6.09
N ASP A 164 20.18 9.46 7.34
CA ASP A 164 19.57 10.20 8.44
C ASP A 164 18.12 9.76 8.73
N VAL A 165 17.82 8.46 8.57
CA VAL A 165 16.46 7.91 8.66
C VAL A 165 15.95 7.67 10.09
N TRP A 166 16.43 8.45 11.06
CA TRP A 166 16.03 8.31 12.47
C TRP A 166 14.54 8.59 12.70
N TYR A 167 13.90 9.45 11.89
CA TYR A 167 12.43 9.62 11.88
C TYR A 167 11.71 8.58 11.01
N GLY A 168 12.41 7.59 10.46
CA GLY A 168 11.88 6.58 9.57
C GLY A 168 11.99 6.93 8.09
N TYR A 169 11.70 5.94 7.25
CA TYR A 169 11.75 6.03 5.80
C TYR A 169 10.89 7.19 5.27
N GLY A 170 11.48 8.02 4.42
CA GLY A 170 10.84 9.21 3.88
C GLY A 170 10.56 10.29 4.92
N GLN A 171 11.27 10.26 6.06
CA GLN A 171 11.15 11.21 7.17
C GLN A 171 9.70 11.39 7.60
N CYS A 172 8.99 10.27 7.77
CA CYS A 172 7.55 10.30 8.09
C CYS A 172 7.27 10.51 9.58
N GLY A 173 8.24 10.25 10.47
CA GLY A 173 8.16 10.60 11.88
C GLY A 173 7.08 9.86 12.66
N LEU A 174 6.60 8.72 12.18
CA LEU A 174 5.35 8.15 12.70
C LEU A 174 5.58 7.36 14.00
N PRO A 175 4.74 7.55 15.04
CA PRO A 175 4.72 6.71 16.22
C PRO A 175 3.78 5.50 16.04
N VAL A 176 3.92 4.77 14.92
CA VAL A 176 2.97 3.71 14.53
C VAL A 176 3.59 2.32 14.68
N VAL A 177 2.83 1.41 15.29
CA VAL A 177 3.06 -0.04 15.30
C VAL A 177 1.76 -0.71 14.88
N LEU A 178 1.80 -1.58 13.88
CA LEU A 178 0.64 -2.39 13.47
C LEU A 178 0.73 -3.76 14.15
N ASP A 179 -0.42 -4.38 14.38
CA ASP A 179 -0.55 -5.69 15.04
C ASP A 179 0.42 -6.74 14.45
N HIS A 180 0.54 -6.77 13.12
CA HIS A 180 1.35 -7.72 12.38
C HIS A 180 2.76 -7.22 11.99
N ASN A 181 3.06 -5.92 12.13
CA ASN A 181 4.36 -5.35 11.77
C ASN A 181 4.61 -3.91 12.26
N SER A 182 5.86 -3.53 12.43
CA SER A 182 6.26 -2.12 12.57
C SER A 182 6.67 -1.53 11.22
N PRO A 183 5.96 -0.52 10.68
CA PRO A 183 6.34 0.13 9.43
C PRO A 183 7.70 0.81 9.55
N ASN A 184 8.52 0.80 8.49
CA ASN A 184 9.76 1.57 8.50
C ASN A 184 9.57 3.07 8.35
N ASN A 185 8.36 3.53 8.07
CA ASN A 185 7.99 4.93 8.13
C ASN A 185 7.85 5.44 9.58
N SER A 186 7.84 4.53 10.55
CA SER A 186 7.88 4.89 11.95
C SER A 186 9.28 5.30 12.38
N ILE A 187 9.37 6.00 13.51
CA ILE A 187 10.65 6.40 14.13
C ILE A 187 11.57 5.17 14.23
N ALA A 188 12.84 5.30 13.83
CA ALA A 188 13.76 4.17 13.70
C ALA A 188 13.91 3.35 14.99
N LEU A 189 13.93 4.01 16.15
CA LEU A 189 14.00 3.37 17.47
C LEU A 189 12.88 2.33 17.71
N ILE A 190 11.73 2.49 17.04
CA ILE A 190 10.59 1.57 17.17
C ILE A 190 10.90 0.24 16.49
N TRP A 191 11.50 0.26 15.30
CA TRP A 191 11.46 -0.89 14.39
C TRP A 191 12.82 -1.41 13.91
N ALA A 192 13.84 -0.55 13.88
CA ALA A 192 15.12 -0.86 13.27
C ALA A 192 16.06 -1.56 14.24
N ARG A 193 16.97 -2.37 13.68
CA ARG A 193 17.99 -3.12 14.40
C ARG A 193 19.34 -2.80 13.77
N GLY A 194 20.32 -2.41 14.58
CA GLY A 194 21.68 -2.27 14.09
C GLY A 194 22.43 -3.61 14.02
N GLU A 195 23.61 -3.61 13.41
CA GLU A 195 24.29 -4.84 12.95
C GLU A 195 25.14 -5.56 14.01
N HIS A 196 25.47 -4.90 15.12
CA HIS A 196 26.42 -5.40 16.12
C HIS A 196 25.75 -5.89 17.43
N ALA A 197 26.47 -6.63 18.28
CA ALA A 197 25.92 -7.21 19.51
C ALA A 197 25.39 -6.14 20.50
N ASP A 198 26.08 -5.00 20.56
CA ASP A 198 25.76 -3.81 21.36
C ASP A 198 24.97 -2.75 20.55
N ALA A 199 24.50 -3.10 19.35
CA ALA A 199 23.77 -2.20 18.48
C ALA A 199 22.37 -1.88 18.99
N MET A 200 21.78 -0.82 18.43
CA MET A 200 20.40 -0.42 18.68
C MET A 200 19.44 -1.59 18.47
N ARG A 201 18.58 -1.82 19.46
CA ARG A 201 17.53 -2.86 19.43
C ARG A 201 16.15 -2.20 19.33
N PRO A 202 15.27 -2.72 18.47
CA PRO A 202 13.94 -2.15 18.32
C PRO A 202 13.05 -2.49 19.52
N LEU A 203 12.15 -1.57 19.87
CA LEU A 203 11.05 -1.85 20.81
C LEU A 203 10.04 -2.85 20.21
N PHE A 204 9.74 -2.69 18.92
CA PHE A 204 8.79 -3.50 18.16
C PHE A 204 9.44 -3.91 16.83
N PRO A 205 10.14 -5.06 16.77
CA PRO A 205 10.95 -5.42 15.62
C PRO A 205 10.12 -5.53 14.34
N ARG A 206 10.62 -4.90 13.26
CA ARG A 206 10.04 -5.08 11.92
C ARG A 206 10.29 -6.50 11.42
N LYS A 207 9.22 -7.19 11.00
CA LYS A 207 9.33 -8.39 10.17
C LYS A 207 9.58 -7.96 8.72
N GLN A 208 10.77 -8.27 8.20
CA GLN A 208 11.04 -8.08 6.78
C GLN A 208 10.22 -9.09 5.98
N ARG A 209 9.31 -8.59 5.11
CA ARG A 209 8.50 -9.45 4.23
C ARG A 209 9.28 -9.96 3.01
N HIS A 210 10.51 -9.49 2.80
CA HIS A 210 11.44 -10.02 1.81
C HIS A 210 12.37 -11.06 2.45
N VAL A 211 11.80 -12.15 2.97
CA VAL A 211 12.60 -13.34 3.22
C VAL A 211 12.81 -13.97 1.83
N GLN A 212 14.05 -14.00 1.34
CA GLN A 212 14.41 -14.95 0.30
C GLN A 212 13.88 -16.31 0.74
N HIS A 213 13.12 -16.99 -0.12
CA HIS A 213 12.82 -18.39 0.09
C HIS A 213 14.15 -19.12 0.30
N GLY A 214 14.40 -19.62 1.51
CA GLY A 214 15.48 -20.58 1.75
C GLY A 214 16.65 -20.17 2.65
N GLN A 215 16.46 -19.30 3.65
CA GLN A 215 17.36 -19.32 4.81
C GLN A 215 16.56 -19.37 6.11
N SER A 216 16.53 -20.57 6.68
CA SER A 216 16.13 -20.83 8.06
C SER A 216 17.10 -20.12 9.01
N VAL A 217 16.55 -19.54 10.08
CA VAL A 217 17.30 -19.28 11.31
C VAL A 217 17.69 -20.62 11.93
#